data_AF-A0A9D7YPS2-F1
#
_entry.id   AF-A0A9D7YPS2-F1
#
_cell.length_a   1.000
_cell.length_b   1.000
_cell.length_c   1.000
_cell.angle_alpha   90.00
_cell.angle_beta   90.00
_cell.angle_gamma   90.00
#
_symmetry.space_group_name_H-M   'P 1'
#
loop_
_entity.id
_entity.type
_entity.pdbx_description
1 polymer ?
#
loop_
_entity_poly.entity_id
_entity_poly.type
_entity_poly.pdbx_seq_one_letter_code
_entity_poly.pdbx_strand_id
1 'polypeptide(L)' 'MTYGNGVVQSYGFNANQRLQTLTSNLAGTANDQTATLGYNPAGQLDTLSKSNTGYA' A
#
# COMPACT_ATOMS: atom_id res chain seq x y z
N MET A 1 11.04 -0.81 -2.23
CA MET A 1 11.67 0.35 -2.92
C MET A 1 12.11 1.33 -1.86
N THR A 2 13.39 1.72 -1.84
CA THR A 2 13.89 2.79 -0.97
C THR A 2 14.20 4.01 -1.83
N TYR A 3 13.66 5.16 -1.46
CA TYR A 3 13.85 6.43 -2.16
C TYR A 3 15.03 7.22 -1.58
N GLY A 4 15.54 8.20 -2.32
CA GLY A 4 16.71 9.01 -1.92
C GLY A 4 16.51 9.83 -0.64
N ASN A 5 15.25 10.08 -0.25
CA ASN A 5 14.90 10.73 1.01
C ASN A 5 14.71 9.73 2.18
N GLY A 6 15.09 8.47 2.00
CA GLY A 6 14.99 7.41 3.02
C GLY A 6 13.59 6.83 3.20
N VAL A 7 12.59 7.31 2.45
CA VAL A 7 11.25 6.69 2.42
C VAL A 7 11.35 5.28 1.86
N VAL A 8 10.68 4.34 2.52
CA VAL A 8 10.58 2.95 2.06
C VAL A 8 9.15 2.65 1.66
N GLN A 9 8.95 2.22 0.42
CA GLN A 9 7.69 1.63 -0.03
C GLN A 9 7.82 0.12 -0.23
N SER A 10 6.89 -0.64 0.34
CA SER A 10 6.79 -2.08 0.21
C SER A 10 5.50 -2.46 -0.51
N TYR A 11 5.61 -3.35 -1.50
CA TYR A 11 4.50 -3.77 -2.34
C TYR A 11 4.25 -5.27 -2.13
N GLY A 12 3.04 -5.64 -1.73
CA GLY A 12 2.58 -7.02 -1.67
C GLY A 12 1.60 -7.29 -2.81
N PHE A 13 1.77 -8.43 -3.48
CA PHE A 13 0.92 -8.85 -4.59
C PHE A 13 0.13 -10.10 -4.21
N ASN A 14 -1.10 -10.19 -4.70
CA ASN A 14 -1.90 -11.41 -4.58
C ASN A 14 -1.49 -12.46 -5.62
N ALA A 15 -2.10 -13.64 -5.55
CA ALA A 15 -1.83 -14.76 -6.46
C ALA A 15 -2.05 -14.43 -7.95
N ASN A 16 -2.88 -13.43 -8.26
CA ASN A 16 -3.11 -12.97 -9.63
C ASN A 16 -2.12 -11.87 -10.06
N GLN A 17 -1.02 -11.66 -9.33
CA GLN A 17 0.00 -10.64 -9.58
C GLN A 17 -0.56 -9.20 -9.58
N ARG A 18 -1.65 -8.95 -8.84
CA ARG A 18 -2.19 -7.60 -8.64
C ARG A 18 -1.76 -7.07 -7.29
N LEU A 19 -1.54 -5.76 -7.21
CA LEU A 19 -1.13 -5.09 -5.97
C LEU A 19 -2.22 -5.25 -4.90
N GLN A 20 -1.90 -5.91 -3.79
CA GLN A 20 -2.83 -6.13 -2.68
C GLN A 20 -2.50 -5.23 -1.48
N THR A 21 -1.22 -4.98 -1.22
CA THR A 21 -0.79 -4.12 -0.12
C THR A 21 0.28 -3.15 -0.58
N LEU A 22 0.18 -1.91 -0.11
CA LEU A 22 1.21 -0.89 -0.21
C LEU A 22 1.48 -0.34 1.18
N THR A 23 2.71 -0.45 1.67
CA THR A 23 3.14 0.22 2.90
C THR A 23 4.16 1.28 2.55
N SER A 24 3.95 2.51 3.03
CA SER A 24 4.89 3.62 2.93
C SER A 24 5.37 4.02 4.32
N ASN A 25 6.68 4.04 4.51
CA ASN A 25 7.34 4.45 5.75
C ASN A 25 8.26 5.63 5.45
N LEU A 26 8.16 6.68 6.25
CA LEU A 26 9.15 7.75 6.31
C LEU A 26 10.50 7.20 6.80
N ALA A 27 11.55 8.01 6.65
CA ALA A 27 12.89 7.61 7.05
C ALA A 27 12.94 7.30 8.56
N GLY A 28 13.27 6.05 8.90
CA GLY A 28 13.42 5.61 10.29
C GLY A 28 12.12 5.24 11.01
N THR A 29 10.97 5.22 10.33
CA THR A 29 9.66 4.87 10.90
C THR A 29 9.12 3.57 10.31
N ALA A 30 7.95 3.12 10.77
CA ALA A 30 7.29 1.91 10.28
C ALA A 30 5.75 2.04 10.31
N ASN A 31 5.10 1.56 9.25
CA ASN A 31 3.66 1.51 9.02
C ASN A 31 2.94 2.88 9.05
N ASP A 32 3.59 3.94 8.54
CA ASP A 32 3.01 5.29 8.57
C ASP A 32 1.75 5.40 7.68
N GLN A 33 1.79 4.73 6.53
CA GLN A 33 0.62 4.51 5.70
C GLN A 33 0.63 3.07 5.18
N THR A 34 -0.47 2.36 5.37
CA THR A 34 -0.75 1.07 4.75
C THR A 34 -2.04 1.18 3.95
N ALA A 35 -1.98 0.85 2.66
CA ALA A 35 -3.13 0.71 1.80
C ALA A 35 -3.35 -0.77 1.46
N THR A 36 -4.57 -1.25 1.63
CA THR A 36 -5.01 -2.59 1.24
C THR A 36 -6.04 -2.47 0.14
N LEU A 37 -5.80 -3.19 -0.96
CA LEU A 37 -6.60 -3.14 -2.18
C LEU A 37 -7.33 -4.47 -2.37
N GLY A 38 -8.64 -4.38 -2.59
CA GLY A 38 -9.49 -5.49 -3.00
C GLY A 38 -9.98 -5.31 -4.43
N TYR A 39 -10.17 -6.43 -5.13
CA TYR A 39 -10.62 -6.42 -6.51
C TYR A 39 -11.83 -7.32 -6.69
N ASN A 40 -12.77 -6.89 -7.52
CA ASN A 40 -13.87 -7.73 -7.94
C ASN A 40 -13.41 -8.82 -8.94
N PRO A 41 -14.28 -9.80 -9.27
CA PRO A 41 -13.95 -10.85 -10.23
C PRO A 41 -13.61 -10.33 -11.64
N ALA A 42 -14.13 -9.14 -12.02
CA ALA A 42 -13.81 -8.50 -13.29
C ALA A 42 -12.43 -7.81 -13.30
N GLY A 43 -11.70 -7.84 -12.19
CA GLY A 43 -10.36 -7.27 -12.08
C GLY A 43 -10.33 -5.79 -11.72
N GLN A 44 -11.49 -5.17 -11.51
CA GLN A 44 -11.59 -3.77 -11.13
C GLN A 44 -11.34 -3.60 -9.64
N LEU A 45 -10.84 -2.43 -9.25
CA LEU A 45 -10.72 -2.06 -7.85
C LEU A 45 -12.11 -1.98 -7.22
N ASP A 46 -12.33 -2.76 -6.17
CA ASP A 46 -13.60 -2.84 -5.44
C ASP A 46 -13.47 -2.16 -4.07
N THR A 47 -12.33 -2.34 -3.41
CA THR A 47 -12.06 -1.73 -2.10
C THR A 47 -10.66 -1.13 -2.04
N LEU A 48 -10.55 -0.02 -1.32
CA LEU A 48 -9.30 0.60 -0.93
C LEU A 48 -9.44 1.06 0.53
N SER A 49 -8.75 0.36 1.42
CA SER A 49 -8.65 0.75 2.83
C SER A 49 -7.26 1.33 3.07
N LYS A 50 -7.19 2.49 3.74
CA LYS A 50 -5.94 3.14 4.11
C LYS A 50 -5.87 3.29 5.63
N SER A 51 -4.69 3.09 6.23
CA SER A 51 -4.43 3.60 7.57
C SER A 51 -4.26 5.13 7.54
N ASN A 52 -4.24 5.75 8.71
CA ASN A 52 -3.94 7.18 8.87
C ASN A 52 -4.87 8.12 8.06
N THR A 53 -6.16 7.77 7.97
CA THR A 53 -7.17 8.51 7.19
C THR A 53 -7.45 9.93 7.69
N GLY A 54 -7.01 10.28 8.90
CA GLY A 54 -7.15 11.63 9.46
C GLY A 54 -6.30 12.69 8.74
N TYR A 55 -5.33 12.28 7.93
CA TYR A 55 -4.48 13.16 7.10
C TYR A 55 -4.69 12.92 5.60
N ALA A 56 -5.83 12.33 5.21
CA ALA A 56 -6.18 12.04 3.82
C ALA A 56 -6.67 13.26 3.05
#